data_AF-D9WHW4-F1
#
_entry.id   AF-D9WHW4-F1
#
_cell.length_a   1.000
_cell.length_b   1.000
_cell.length_c   1.000
_cell.angle_alpha   90.00
_cell.angle_beta   90.00
_cell.angle_gamma   90.00
#
_symmetry.space_group_name_H-M   'P 1'
#
loop_
_entity.id
_entity.type
_entity.pdbx_description
1 polymer ?
#
loop_
_entity_poly.entity_id
_entity_poly.type
_entity_poly.pdbx_seq_one_letter_code
_entity_poly.pdbx_strand_id
1 'polypeptide(L)'
;MCASHGSWVPMTGNHPRGGENPAFLPTPKPLETPAARNHRPPGRRPPLTTAPFRRTVPPRSPMTARPLLFLDIDGVLNPVLPTDGFTAHDILDFTVLLSLTHANWLRELSSTYELVWATTWEHEANRHIAPLLELPQLPVVEFTGYVPRPDDPKLPVLDLFSGRKWAPILRYAAGRPFAWVDDVMPERLVSRSRLRRDQLLLPIDPAYGLCREHVDRLLERPPRTRRLHRLRPRSARKPRADGSSVLNVPGGAATVRSPAAGRPEGT
;
A
#
# COMPACT_ATOMS: atom_id res chain seq x y z
N MET A 1 14.51 4.35 -25.58
CA MET A 1 15.59 4.03 -24.62
C MET A 1 15.63 5.15 -23.58
N CYS A 2 14.87 5.01 -22.49
CA CYS A 2 14.91 5.95 -21.37
C CYS A 2 16.17 5.62 -20.56
N ALA A 3 17.22 6.45 -20.66
CA ALA A 3 18.49 6.22 -19.96
C ALA A 3 18.40 6.77 -18.53
N SER A 4 18.58 5.89 -17.53
CA SER A 4 18.62 6.26 -16.12
C SER A 4 19.87 7.11 -15.81
N HIS A 5 19.72 8.41 -15.61
CA HIS A 5 20.75 9.25 -14.99
C HIS A 5 20.10 10.24 -14.03
N GLY A 6 20.39 10.03 -12.74
CA GLY A 6 19.99 10.96 -11.69
C GLY A 6 20.88 12.20 -11.68
N SER A 7 20.26 13.37 -11.49
CA SER A 7 20.70 14.38 -10.52
C SER A 7 19.62 15.46 -10.44
N TRP A 8 19.12 15.70 -9.23
CA TRP A 8 18.08 16.68 -8.91
C TRP A 8 18.71 18.08 -8.77
N VAL A 9 18.13 19.10 -9.43
CA VAL A 9 18.46 20.52 -9.19
C VAL A 9 17.15 21.29 -8.99
N PRO A 10 16.92 21.96 -7.84
CA PRO A 10 15.75 22.79 -7.66
C PRO A 10 16.00 24.19 -8.24
N MET A 11 15.15 24.62 -9.17
CA MET A 11 15.08 26.03 -9.61
C MET A 11 13.86 26.68 -8.96
N THR A 12 14.14 27.61 -8.06
CA THR A 12 13.18 28.57 -7.48
C THR A 12 12.79 29.61 -8.54
N GLY A 13 11.50 29.73 -8.84
CA GLY A 13 10.96 30.71 -9.77
C GLY A 13 9.80 31.50 -9.16
N ASN A 14 10.04 32.80 -9.00
CA ASN A 14 9.17 33.85 -8.48
C ASN A 14 7.82 33.96 -9.21
N HIS A 15 6.75 34.35 -8.51
CA HIS A 15 5.56 34.98 -9.12
C HIS A 15 5.11 36.21 -8.31
N PRO A 16 4.71 37.31 -8.98
CA PRO A 16 4.34 38.56 -8.34
C PRO A 16 2.84 38.66 -8.01
N ARG A 17 2.59 39.67 -7.15
CA ARG A 17 1.35 40.14 -6.53
C ARG A 17 0.14 40.31 -7.47
N GLY A 18 -1.05 40.15 -6.89
CA GLY A 18 -2.21 40.97 -7.26
C GLY A 18 -3.57 40.33 -6.93
N GLY A 19 -4.41 41.06 -6.18
CA GLY A 19 -5.87 40.90 -6.24
C GLY A 19 -6.55 40.45 -4.95
N GLU A 20 -6.76 41.38 -4.02
CA GLU A 20 -7.74 41.25 -2.95
C GLU A 20 -9.17 41.50 -3.51
N ASN A 21 -10.13 40.65 -3.17
CA ASN A 21 -11.55 41.03 -3.14
C ASN A 21 -12.30 40.14 -2.12
N PRO A 22 -12.96 40.69 -1.07
CA PRO A 22 -13.60 39.90 -0.03
C PRO A 22 -15.08 39.62 -0.38
N ALA A 23 -15.48 38.36 -0.34
CA ALA A 23 -16.88 37.97 -0.49
C ALA A 23 -17.36 37.10 0.69
N PHE A 24 -18.19 37.74 1.52
CA PHE A 24 -19.41 37.25 2.16
C PHE A 24 -19.46 35.79 2.64
N LEU A 25 -19.42 35.63 3.97
CA LEU A 25 -19.95 34.49 4.70
C LEU A 25 -21.48 34.58 4.82
N PRO A 26 -22.22 33.49 4.60
CA PRO A 26 -23.48 33.26 5.28
C PRO A 26 -23.38 32.12 6.32
N THR A 27 -23.99 32.37 7.47
CA THR A 27 -24.07 31.54 8.67
C THR A 27 -24.93 30.27 8.49
N PRO A 28 -24.68 29.18 9.25
CA PRO A 28 -25.51 27.98 9.23
C PRO A 28 -26.77 28.12 10.11
N LYS A 29 -27.92 27.66 9.61
CA LYS A 29 -29.15 27.43 10.41
C LYS A 29 -29.10 26.04 11.09
N PRO A 30 -29.66 25.85 12.31
CA PRO A 30 -29.56 24.58 13.03
C PRO A 30 -30.58 23.52 12.58
N LEU A 31 -30.19 22.27 12.88
CA LEU A 31 -30.92 21.02 12.69
C LEU A 31 -32.22 20.92 13.53
N GLU A 32 -33.28 20.35 12.94
CA GLU A 32 -34.41 19.80 13.67
C GLU A 32 -34.40 18.25 13.57
N THR A 33 -34.47 17.61 14.73
CA THR A 33 -34.53 16.15 14.91
C THR A 33 -35.99 15.73 15.17
N PRO A 34 -36.49 14.60 14.64
CA PRO A 34 -37.90 14.25 14.72
C PRO A 34 -38.29 13.61 16.05
N ALA A 35 -39.49 13.95 16.53
CA ALA A 35 -40.11 13.39 17.73
C ALA A 35 -40.60 11.94 17.52
N ALA A 36 -40.35 11.14 18.56
CA ALA A 36 -40.73 9.75 18.70
C ALA A 36 -42.27 9.55 18.79
N ARG A 37 -42.76 8.44 18.24
CA ARG A 37 -44.06 7.87 18.64
C ARG A 37 -43.96 6.36 18.86
N ASN A 38 -44.16 5.99 20.12
CA ASN A 38 -44.24 4.64 20.64
C ASN A 38 -45.58 3.98 20.26
N HIS A 39 -45.55 2.77 19.70
CA HIS A 39 -46.65 1.82 19.82
C HIS A 39 -46.10 0.39 19.96
N ARG A 40 -46.60 -0.33 20.97
CA ARG A 40 -46.41 -1.77 21.24
C ARG A 40 -47.78 -2.34 21.65
N PRO A 41 -48.00 -3.67 21.66
CA PRO A 41 -48.34 -4.55 20.54
C PRO A 41 -49.71 -5.26 20.79
N PRO A 42 -50.09 -6.25 19.98
CA PRO A 42 -50.67 -7.44 20.60
C PRO A 42 -50.25 -8.79 19.99
N GLY A 43 -50.34 -9.84 20.83
CA GLY A 43 -50.83 -11.17 20.43
C GLY A 43 -49.81 -12.22 19.96
N ARG A 44 -49.59 -13.24 20.79
CA ARG A 44 -48.85 -14.49 20.50
C ARG A 44 -49.64 -15.45 19.61
N ARG A 45 -48.95 -16.15 18.68
CA ARG A 45 -49.10 -17.59 18.37
C ARG A 45 -47.77 -18.15 17.84
N PRO A 46 -47.33 -19.37 18.21
CA PRO A 46 -46.09 -19.96 17.69
C PRO A 46 -46.37 -20.81 16.44
N PRO A 47 -45.42 -20.90 15.49
CA PRO A 47 -45.33 -22.12 14.70
C PRO A 47 -43.91 -22.70 14.61
N LEU A 48 -43.87 -24.01 14.89
CA LEU A 48 -43.15 -25.08 14.20
C LEU A 48 -41.69 -24.80 13.76
N THR A 49 -40.78 -25.32 14.59
CA THR A 49 -39.38 -25.59 14.28
C THR A 49 -39.28 -26.45 13.02
N THR A 50 -38.88 -25.83 11.90
CA THR A 50 -38.30 -26.54 10.77
C THR A 50 -36.99 -25.85 10.45
N ALA A 51 -35.88 -26.46 10.85
CA ALA A 51 -34.55 -25.96 10.50
C ALA A 51 -34.37 -26.11 8.98
N PRO A 52 -34.08 -25.04 8.21
CA PRO A 52 -33.72 -25.22 6.82
C PRO A 52 -32.37 -25.93 6.77
N PHE A 53 -32.32 -27.04 6.02
CA PHE A 53 -31.06 -27.67 5.62
C PHE A 53 -30.30 -26.64 4.78
N ARG A 54 -29.44 -25.86 5.43
CA ARG A 54 -28.62 -24.84 4.79
C ARG A 54 -27.63 -25.61 3.94
N ARG A 55 -27.94 -25.76 2.65
CA ARG A 55 -26.99 -26.29 1.66
C ARG A 55 -25.80 -25.33 1.68
N THR A 56 -24.78 -25.68 2.43
CA THR A 56 -23.51 -24.96 2.47
C THR A 56 -22.95 -25.07 1.06
N VAL A 57 -23.19 -24.05 0.24
CA VAL A 57 -22.37 -23.82 -0.94
C VAL A 57 -20.97 -23.66 -0.37
N PRO A 58 -20.02 -24.57 -0.67
CA PRO A 58 -18.65 -24.38 -0.20
C PRO A 58 -18.21 -22.99 -0.66
N PRO A 59 -17.54 -22.19 0.19
CA PRO A 59 -17.02 -20.91 -0.26
C PRO A 59 -16.21 -21.19 -1.52
N ARG A 60 -16.55 -20.50 -2.63
CA ARG A 60 -15.70 -20.49 -3.82
C ARG A 60 -14.28 -20.28 -3.29
N SER A 61 -13.37 -21.21 -3.57
CA SER A 61 -11.95 -21.01 -3.28
C SER A 61 -11.63 -19.59 -3.73
N PRO A 62 -11.03 -18.72 -2.88
CA PRO A 62 -10.82 -17.35 -3.28
C PRO A 62 -10.01 -17.40 -4.57
N MET A 63 -10.66 -17.03 -5.68
CA MET A 63 -9.94 -16.68 -6.90
C MET A 63 -8.90 -15.70 -6.40
N THR A 64 -7.62 -16.05 -6.52
CA THR A 64 -6.54 -15.22 -5.97
C THR A 64 -6.72 -13.83 -6.53
N ALA A 65 -7.17 -12.90 -5.69
CA ALA A 65 -7.51 -11.55 -6.13
C ALA A 65 -6.29 -10.97 -6.84
N ARG A 66 -6.52 -10.34 -8.00
CA ARG A 66 -5.44 -9.73 -8.77
C ARG A 66 -4.66 -8.76 -7.88
N PRO A 67 -3.33 -8.65 -8.05
CA PRO A 67 -2.55 -7.65 -7.35
C PRO A 67 -3.07 -6.25 -7.69
N LEU A 68 -2.90 -5.32 -6.75
CA LEU A 68 -3.18 -3.91 -6.98
C LEU A 68 -2.04 -3.28 -7.79
N LEU A 69 -2.36 -2.31 -8.64
CA LEU A 69 -1.38 -1.40 -9.23
C LEU A 69 -1.74 0.02 -8.82
N PHE A 70 -0.97 0.56 -7.88
CA PHE A 70 -1.05 1.95 -7.46
C PHE A 70 -0.32 2.83 -8.46
N LEU A 71 -1.03 3.81 -9.03
CA LEU A 71 -0.59 4.60 -10.16
C LEU A 71 -0.61 6.09 -9.83
N ASP A 72 0.55 6.74 -9.94
CA ASP A 72 0.64 8.20 -9.92
C ASP A 72 0.42 8.81 -11.31
N ILE A 73 0.22 10.13 -11.35
CA ILE A 73 0.05 10.93 -12.57
C ILE A 73 1.30 11.76 -12.84
N ASP A 74 1.61 12.71 -11.95
CA ASP A 74 2.72 13.64 -12.16
C ASP A 74 4.06 12.89 -12.13
N GLY A 75 4.93 13.18 -13.10
CA GLY A 75 6.19 12.44 -13.28
C GLY A 75 6.02 10.99 -13.78
N VAL A 76 4.81 10.44 -13.86
CA VAL A 76 4.55 9.07 -14.33
C VAL A 76 3.79 9.07 -15.65
N LEU A 77 2.51 9.45 -15.62
CA LEU A 77 1.69 9.57 -16.82
C LEU A 77 1.88 10.94 -17.49
N ASN A 78 2.21 11.95 -16.69
CA ASN A 78 2.47 13.34 -17.05
C ASN A 78 3.97 13.65 -16.84
N PRO A 79 4.85 13.31 -17.81
CA PRO A 79 6.29 13.53 -17.70
C PRO A 79 6.66 15.02 -17.83
N VAL A 80 7.82 15.38 -17.28
CA VAL A 80 8.36 16.74 -17.35
C VAL A 80 8.94 17.04 -18.74
N LEU A 81 9.58 16.05 -19.38
CA LEU A 81 10.20 16.19 -20.70
C LEU A 81 9.59 15.15 -21.67
N PRO A 82 8.35 15.35 -22.13
CA PRO A 82 7.67 14.40 -22.99
C PRO A 82 8.45 14.18 -24.29
N THR A 83 8.40 12.94 -24.78
CA THR A 83 8.79 12.63 -26.17
C THR A 83 7.57 12.78 -27.09
N ASP A 84 7.69 12.42 -28.36
CA ASP A 84 6.56 12.48 -29.30
C ASP A 84 5.38 11.59 -28.83
N GLY A 85 4.16 12.03 -29.11
CA GLY A 85 2.94 11.27 -28.80
C GLY A 85 2.24 11.64 -27.49
N PHE A 86 2.61 12.77 -26.88
CA PHE A 86 1.85 13.39 -25.79
C PHE A 86 1.00 14.55 -26.31
N THR A 87 -0.19 14.69 -25.76
CA THR A 87 -1.12 15.81 -26.00
C THR A 87 -1.23 16.62 -24.73
N ALA A 88 -1.13 17.95 -24.85
CA ALA A 88 -1.32 18.87 -23.74
C ALA A 88 -2.81 19.14 -23.49
N HIS A 89 -3.19 19.16 -22.22
CA HIS A 89 -4.53 19.47 -21.75
C HIS A 89 -4.47 20.48 -20.62
N ASP A 90 -5.29 21.52 -20.68
CA ASP A 90 -5.43 22.48 -19.58
C ASP A 90 -6.51 21.98 -18.60
N ILE A 91 -6.08 21.63 -17.39
CA ILE A 91 -6.91 21.01 -16.37
C ILE A 91 -6.63 21.67 -15.01
N LEU A 92 -7.65 22.28 -14.41
CA LEU A 92 -7.53 22.95 -13.10
C LEU A 92 -6.34 23.94 -13.05
N ASP A 93 -6.15 24.71 -14.14
CA ASP A 93 -5.05 25.67 -14.34
C ASP A 93 -3.65 25.05 -14.48
N PHE A 94 -3.55 23.72 -14.64
CA PHE A 94 -2.30 23.01 -14.96
C PHE A 94 -2.30 22.52 -16.40
N THR A 95 -1.15 22.60 -17.07
CA THR A 95 -0.93 21.87 -18.32
C THR A 95 -0.51 20.43 -17.99
N VAL A 96 -1.34 19.48 -18.40
CA VAL A 96 -1.12 18.04 -18.21
C VAL A 96 -0.87 17.38 -19.56
N LEU A 97 0.22 16.62 -19.65
CA LEU A 97 0.65 15.92 -20.86
C LEU A 97 0.20 14.46 -20.76
N LEU A 98 -0.64 14.01 -21.68
CA LEU A 98 -1.17 12.65 -21.69
C LEU A 98 -0.92 11.96 -23.03
N SER A 99 -0.72 10.63 -22.99
CA SER A 99 -0.48 9.82 -24.19
C SER A 99 -1.49 8.67 -24.30
N LEU A 100 -2.05 8.48 -25.49
CA LEU A 100 -2.87 7.30 -25.79
C LEU A 100 -2.05 6.00 -25.77
N THR A 101 -0.72 6.09 -25.95
CA THR A 101 0.17 4.96 -25.73
C THR A 101 0.12 4.49 -24.28
N HIS A 102 0.11 5.42 -23.32
CA HIS A 102 -0.06 5.09 -21.91
C HIS A 102 -1.44 4.48 -21.64
N ALA A 103 -2.51 5.00 -22.25
CA ALA A 103 -3.85 4.41 -22.15
C ALA A 103 -3.87 2.93 -22.58
N ASN A 104 -3.20 2.60 -23.69
CA ASN A 104 -3.08 1.22 -24.17
C ASN A 104 -2.30 0.32 -23.20
N TRP A 105 -1.19 0.82 -22.64
CA TRP A 105 -0.43 0.07 -21.64
C TRP A 105 -1.18 -0.14 -20.34
N LEU A 106 -1.94 0.86 -19.87
CA LEU A 106 -2.78 0.71 -18.70
C LEU A 106 -3.90 -0.31 -18.93
N ARG A 107 -4.48 -0.34 -20.13
CA ARG A 107 -5.45 -1.37 -20.54
C ARG A 107 -4.81 -2.76 -20.55
N GLU A 108 -3.59 -2.92 -21.06
CA GLU A 108 -2.81 -4.16 -21.00
C GLU A 108 -2.57 -4.60 -19.55
N LEU A 109 -2.10 -3.70 -18.69
CA LEU A 109 -1.86 -3.96 -17.27
C LEU A 109 -3.15 -4.32 -16.52
N SER A 110 -4.29 -3.75 -16.90
CA SER A 110 -5.60 -4.04 -16.30
C SER A 110 -6.04 -5.50 -16.46
N SER A 111 -5.40 -6.29 -17.34
CA SER A 111 -5.63 -7.74 -17.42
C SER A 111 -5.07 -8.47 -16.20
N THR A 112 -3.91 -8.01 -15.69
CA THR A 112 -3.15 -8.63 -14.59
C THR A 112 -3.44 -7.96 -13.25
N TYR A 113 -3.70 -6.66 -13.26
CA TYR A 113 -3.85 -5.84 -12.07
C TYR A 113 -5.26 -5.29 -11.91
N GLU A 114 -5.60 -4.97 -10.67
CA GLU A 114 -6.65 -3.98 -10.38
C GLU A 114 -5.96 -2.61 -10.23
N LEU A 115 -6.25 -1.69 -11.15
CA LEU A 115 -5.65 -0.36 -11.17
C LEU A 115 -6.30 0.52 -10.09
N VAL A 116 -5.48 1.30 -9.38
CA VAL A 116 -5.91 2.21 -8.32
C VAL A 116 -5.14 3.52 -8.47
N TRP A 117 -5.84 4.64 -8.47
CA TRP A 117 -5.20 5.96 -8.41
C TRP A 117 -4.50 6.14 -7.07
N ALA A 118 -3.20 6.40 -7.12
CA ALA A 118 -2.33 6.71 -5.97
C ALA A 118 -1.58 8.02 -6.21
N THR A 119 -2.36 9.03 -6.55
CA THR A 119 -1.90 10.35 -6.97
C THR A 119 -2.49 11.45 -6.08
N THR A 120 -1.81 12.59 -5.99
CA THR A 120 -2.31 13.77 -5.27
C THR A 120 -3.55 14.41 -5.91
N TRP A 121 -3.86 14.05 -7.15
CA TRP A 121 -5.12 14.43 -7.80
C TRP A 121 -6.34 13.74 -7.16
N GLU A 122 -6.16 12.60 -6.50
CA GLU A 122 -7.22 11.81 -5.88
C GLU A 122 -8.46 11.64 -6.79
N HIS A 123 -9.63 12.09 -6.35
CA HIS A 123 -10.88 11.98 -7.08
C HIS A 123 -10.93 12.88 -8.33
N GLU A 124 -10.08 13.92 -8.42
CA GLU A 124 -9.92 14.73 -9.63
C GLU A 124 -9.36 13.89 -10.79
N ALA A 125 -8.55 12.86 -10.51
CA ALA A 125 -8.02 11.97 -11.53
C ALA A 125 -9.15 11.28 -12.31
N ASN A 126 -10.19 10.83 -11.62
CA ASN A 126 -11.35 10.22 -12.28
C ASN A 126 -12.20 11.23 -13.05
N ARG A 127 -12.25 12.49 -12.59
CA ARG A 127 -13.07 13.53 -13.24
C ARG A 127 -12.42 14.08 -14.50
N HIS A 128 -11.10 14.23 -14.50
CA HIS A 128 -10.39 14.95 -15.56
C HIS A 128 -9.45 14.06 -16.38
N ILE A 129 -8.78 13.08 -15.77
CA ILE A 129 -7.70 12.33 -16.40
C ILE A 129 -8.20 11.00 -16.99
N ALA A 130 -9.00 10.26 -16.23
CA ALA A 130 -9.53 8.97 -16.67
C ALA A 130 -10.29 9.05 -18.01
N PRO A 131 -11.17 10.06 -18.28
CA PRO A 131 -11.84 10.18 -19.57
C PRO A 131 -10.88 10.40 -20.74
N LEU A 132 -9.82 11.18 -20.55
CA LEU A 132 -8.82 11.49 -21.59
C LEU A 132 -7.95 10.28 -21.94
N LEU A 133 -7.76 9.36 -20.98
CA LEU A 133 -7.07 8.09 -21.18
C LEU A 133 -8.02 6.93 -21.49
N GLU A 134 -9.32 7.20 -21.70
CA GLU A 134 -10.36 6.18 -21.93
C GLU A 134 -10.39 5.09 -20.85
N LEU A 135 -10.06 5.46 -19.61
CA LEU A 135 -10.09 4.56 -18.46
C LEU A 135 -11.49 4.58 -17.84
N PRO A 136 -11.97 3.44 -17.31
CA PRO A 136 -13.11 3.47 -16.41
C PRO A 136 -12.74 4.23 -15.14
N GLN A 137 -13.75 4.61 -14.36
CA GLN A 137 -13.50 5.14 -13.02
C GLN A 137 -12.72 4.12 -12.20
N LEU A 138 -11.56 4.52 -11.68
CA LEU A 138 -10.71 3.67 -10.85
C LEU A 138 -10.95 3.95 -9.37
N PRO A 139 -10.74 2.97 -8.49
CA PRO A 139 -10.62 3.23 -7.06
C PRO A 139 -9.48 4.23 -6.76
N VAL A 140 -9.61 4.99 -5.67
CA VAL A 140 -8.70 6.07 -5.29
C VAL A 140 -8.15 5.84 -3.89
N VAL A 141 -6.84 6.00 -3.71
CA VAL A 141 -6.22 6.15 -2.39
C VAL A 141 -6.33 7.62 -1.98
N GLU A 142 -6.95 7.89 -0.84
CA GLU A 142 -7.04 9.23 -0.26
C GLU A 142 -5.81 9.50 0.62
N PHE A 143 -5.09 10.56 0.29
CA PHE A 143 -3.92 11.07 1.01
C PHE A 143 -4.26 12.33 1.80
N THR A 144 -5.09 13.19 1.22
CA THR A 144 -5.69 14.37 1.84
C THR A 144 -6.63 13.90 2.94
N GLY A 145 -6.44 14.43 4.15
CA GLY A 145 -7.20 13.99 5.33
C GLY A 145 -6.73 12.67 5.94
N TYR A 146 -5.69 12.03 5.40
CA TYR A 146 -5.10 10.86 6.06
C TYR A 146 -4.53 11.25 7.43
N VAL A 147 -5.02 10.58 8.47
CA VAL A 147 -4.52 10.75 9.85
C VAL A 147 -3.56 9.60 10.17
N PRO A 148 -2.27 9.89 10.43
CA PRO A 148 -1.30 8.88 10.82
C PRO A 148 -1.77 8.07 12.04
N ARG A 149 -1.58 6.75 11.99
CA ARG A 149 -1.98 5.83 13.05
C ARG A 149 -0.75 5.28 13.79
N PRO A 150 -0.90 4.86 15.06
CA PRO A 150 0.22 4.32 15.84
C PRO A 150 0.89 3.08 15.21
N ASP A 151 0.14 2.30 14.43
CA ASP A 151 0.59 1.08 13.75
C ASP A 151 1.17 1.35 12.35
N ASP A 152 1.19 2.60 11.89
CA ASP A 152 1.76 2.95 10.59
C ASP A 152 3.28 2.76 10.58
N PRO A 153 3.87 2.38 9.43
CA PRO A 153 5.31 2.22 9.32
C PRO A 153 6.04 3.53 9.60
N LYS A 154 6.99 3.48 10.53
CA LYS A 154 7.87 4.62 10.80
C LYS A 154 8.92 4.77 9.70
N LEU A 155 9.03 6.00 9.22
CA LEU A 155 9.97 6.43 8.20
C LEU A 155 10.96 7.41 8.83
N PRO A 156 12.29 7.23 8.65
CA PRO A 156 13.26 8.25 9.04
C PRO A 156 12.89 9.63 8.47
N VAL A 157 13.17 10.67 9.25
CA VAL A 157 12.77 12.07 9.00
C VAL A 157 13.12 12.52 7.58
N LEU A 158 14.30 12.14 7.09
CA LEU A 158 14.80 12.50 5.77
C LEU A 158 13.88 12.08 4.61
N ASP A 159 13.07 11.03 4.78
CA ASP A 159 12.18 10.55 3.71
C ASP A 159 10.70 10.67 4.12
N LEU A 160 10.35 11.59 5.01
CA LEU A 160 8.95 11.89 5.33
C LEU A 160 8.22 12.53 4.14
N PHE A 161 8.89 13.41 3.38
CA PHE A 161 8.30 14.05 2.20
C PHE A 161 8.02 13.01 1.11
N SER A 162 9.05 12.27 0.67
CA SER A 162 8.88 11.25 -0.38
C SER A 162 8.12 10.01 0.10
N GLY A 163 8.03 9.79 1.41
CA GLY A 163 7.33 8.65 2.00
C GLY A 163 5.87 8.90 2.38
N ARG A 164 5.32 10.10 2.13
CA ARG A 164 3.99 10.50 2.63
C ARG A 164 2.86 9.58 2.15
N LYS A 165 2.95 9.09 0.90
CA LYS A 165 1.97 8.16 0.32
C LYS A 165 2.07 6.74 0.87
N TRP A 166 3.17 6.38 1.55
CA TRP A 166 3.48 5.00 1.88
C TRP A 166 2.49 4.36 2.87
N ALA A 167 2.21 5.02 3.99
CA ALA A 167 1.27 4.48 4.98
C ALA A 167 -0.16 4.35 4.42
N PRO A 168 -0.74 5.39 3.77
CA PRO A 168 -2.03 5.27 3.07
C PRO A 168 -2.09 4.10 2.08
N ILE A 169 -1.06 3.92 1.24
CA ILE A 169 -0.97 2.82 0.26
C ILE A 169 -1.01 1.46 0.95
N LEU A 170 -0.23 1.27 2.02
CA LEU A 170 -0.23 0.00 2.74
C LEU A 170 -1.57 -0.29 3.41
N ARG A 171 -2.23 0.74 3.97
CA ARG A 171 -3.54 0.57 4.58
C ARG A 171 -4.59 0.21 3.54
N TYR A 172 -4.57 0.89 2.40
CA TYR A 172 -5.46 0.60 1.28
C TYR A 172 -5.24 -0.84 0.79
N ALA A 173 -3.98 -1.25 0.62
CA ALA A 173 -3.66 -2.59 0.15
C ALA A 173 -4.16 -3.68 1.11
N ALA A 174 -4.25 -3.41 2.42
CA ALA A 174 -4.78 -4.32 3.44
C ALA A 174 -4.18 -5.75 3.34
N GLY A 175 -2.89 -5.84 3.02
CA GLY A 175 -2.18 -7.12 2.85
C GLY A 175 -2.33 -7.79 1.48
N ARG A 176 -3.09 -7.20 0.53
CA ARG A 176 -3.09 -7.61 -0.87
C ARG A 176 -1.72 -7.36 -1.50
N PRO A 177 -1.22 -8.25 -2.37
CA PRO A 177 -0.02 -7.96 -3.15
C PRO A 177 -0.23 -6.74 -4.05
N PHE A 178 0.78 -5.90 -4.19
CA PHE A 178 0.65 -4.69 -4.99
C PHE A 178 1.95 -4.28 -5.66
N ALA A 179 1.81 -3.60 -6.79
CA ALA A 179 2.85 -2.78 -7.39
C ALA A 179 2.52 -1.30 -7.15
N TRP A 180 3.54 -0.46 -7.01
CA TRP A 180 3.40 0.99 -6.87
C TRP A 180 4.37 1.68 -7.82
N VAL A 181 3.81 2.48 -8.74
CA VAL A 181 4.50 3.22 -9.79
C VAL A 181 4.34 4.71 -9.49
N ASP A 182 5.46 5.36 -9.23
CA ASP A 182 5.53 6.74 -8.71
C ASP A 182 6.93 7.28 -8.97
N ASP A 183 7.08 8.58 -9.19
CA ASP A 183 8.38 9.25 -9.33
C ASP A 183 8.93 9.69 -7.96
N VAL A 184 8.05 9.88 -6.97
CA VAL A 184 8.40 10.32 -5.62
C VAL A 184 8.35 9.15 -4.64
N MET A 185 9.51 8.51 -4.45
CA MET A 185 9.65 7.37 -3.54
C MET A 185 10.94 7.45 -2.72
N PRO A 186 10.95 7.01 -1.44
CA PRO A 186 12.18 6.85 -0.69
C PRO A 186 13.03 5.72 -1.28
N GLU A 187 14.29 5.98 -1.64
CA GLU A 187 15.19 4.96 -2.21
C GLU A 187 15.35 3.72 -1.29
N ARG A 188 15.41 3.96 0.03
CA ARG A 188 15.46 2.89 1.04
C ARG A 188 14.28 1.94 0.93
N LEU A 189 13.11 2.45 0.56
CA LEU A 189 11.87 1.69 0.48
C LEU A 189 11.87 0.84 -0.79
N VAL A 190 12.27 1.44 -1.91
CA VAL A 190 12.51 0.72 -3.17
C VAL A 190 13.50 -0.43 -2.93
N SER A 191 14.64 -0.14 -2.30
CA SER A 191 15.68 -1.13 -2.00
C SER A 191 15.17 -2.30 -1.15
N ARG A 192 14.41 -2.02 -0.08
CA ARG A 192 13.81 -3.06 0.77
C ARG A 192 12.74 -3.87 0.04
N SER A 193 12.03 -3.27 -0.91
CA SER A 193 11.00 -3.96 -1.70
C SER A 193 11.57 -5.02 -2.62
N ARG A 194 12.84 -4.90 -3.05
CA ARG A 194 13.49 -5.88 -3.96
C ARG A 194 13.54 -7.30 -3.39
N LEU A 195 13.52 -7.44 -2.07
CA LEU A 195 13.52 -8.74 -1.36
C LEU A 195 12.10 -9.28 -1.12
N ARG A 196 11.07 -8.52 -1.47
CA ARG A 196 9.66 -8.86 -1.26
C ARG A 196 9.09 -9.53 -2.52
N ARG A 197 8.19 -10.48 -2.32
CA ARG A 197 7.45 -11.14 -3.42
C ARG A 197 6.03 -10.60 -3.59
N ASP A 198 5.53 -9.96 -2.56
CA ASP A 198 4.19 -9.40 -2.44
C ASP A 198 4.15 -7.90 -2.75
N GLN A 199 5.30 -7.27 -2.97
CA GLN A 199 5.40 -5.84 -3.26
C GLN A 199 6.41 -5.61 -4.38
N LEU A 200 6.07 -4.72 -5.31
CA LEU A 200 6.97 -4.22 -6.34
C LEU A 200 6.88 -2.69 -6.37
N LEU A 201 7.91 -2.01 -5.87
CA LEU A 201 7.99 -0.56 -6.00
C LEU A 201 8.84 -0.24 -7.22
N LEU A 202 8.28 0.56 -8.13
CA LEU A 202 8.89 0.90 -9.39
C LEU A 202 9.02 2.42 -9.48
N PRO A 203 10.18 2.98 -9.06
CA PRO A 203 10.42 4.41 -9.19
C PRO A 203 10.51 4.78 -10.67
N ILE A 204 9.85 5.85 -11.04
CA ILE A 204 9.85 6.39 -12.41
C ILE A 204 10.73 7.64 -12.46
N ASP A 205 11.49 7.78 -13.54
CA ASP A 205 12.20 9.02 -13.81
C ASP A 205 11.19 10.05 -14.36
N PRO A 206 10.91 11.15 -13.65
CA PRO A 206 9.89 12.11 -14.05
C PRO A 206 10.21 12.83 -15.35
N ALA A 207 11.48 12.85 -15.79
CA ALA A 207 11.83 13.40 -17.09
C ALA A 207 11.10 12.66 -18.22
N TYR A 208 11.04 11.33 -18.16
CA TYR A 208 10.54 10.49 -19.25
C TYR A 208 9.16 9.91 -18.96
N GLY A 209 8.79 9.78 -17.69
CA GLY A 209 7.56 9.13 -17.28
C GLY A 209 7.58 7.61 -17.51
N LEU A 210 6.39 7.03 -17.59
CA LEU A 210 6.20 5.61 -17.79
C LEU A 210 6.72 5.19 -19.17
N CYS A 211 7.83 4.46 -19.23
CA CYS A 211 8.30 3.81 -20.46
C CYS A 211 7.81 2.35 -20.60
N ARG A 212 7.88 1.77 -21.81
CA ARG A 212 7.42 0.39 -22.11
C ARG A 212 8.11 -0.65 -21.24
N GLU A 213 9.38 -0.45 -20.93
CA GLU A 213 10.18 -1.36 -20.10
C GLU A 213 9.60 -1.52 -18.69
N HIS A 214 8.95 -0.48 -18.16
CA HIS A 214 8.24 -0.55 -16.87
C HIS A 214 7.00 -1.43 -16.96
N VAL A 215 6.24 -1.32 -18.06
CA VAL A 215 5.05 -2.13 -18.34
C VAL A 215 5.43 -3.59 -18.46
N ASP A 216 6.47 -3.90 -19.24
CA ASP A 216 6.99 -5.25 -19.40
C ASP A 216 7.47 -5.82 -18.05
N ARG A 217 8.17 -5.01 -17.24
CA ARG A 217 8.60 -5.43 -15.91
C ARG A 217 7.43 -5.79 -14.98
N LEU A 218 6.34 -5.02 -15.03
CA LEU A 218 5.13 -5.28 -14.25
C LEU A 218 4.47 -6.60 -14.69
N LEU A 219 4.36 -6.84 -16.00
CA LEU A 219 3.76 -8.05 -16.56
C LEU A 219 4.63 -9.31 -16.35
N GLU A 220 5.95 -9.20 -16.44
CA GLU A 220 6.88 -10.33 -16.29
C GLU A 220 6.88 -10.87 -14.85
N ARG A 221 6.90 -9.98 -13.85
CA ARG A 221 6.95 -10.40 -12.44
C ARG A 221 5.95 -9.60 -11.59
N PRO A 222 4.66 -9.89 -11.73
CA PRO A 222 3.64 -9.30 -10.90
C PRO A 222 3.81 -9.74 -9.44
N PRO A 223 3.55 -8.87 -8.47
CA PRO A 223 3.50 -9.21 -7.05
C PRO A 223 2.50 -10.33 -6.78
N ARG A 224 2.89 -11.28 -5.93
CA ARG A 224 2.08 -12.45 -5.60
C ARG A 224 1.95 -12.59 -4.10
N THR A 225 0.83 -13.15 -3.65
CA THR A 225 0.63 -13.44 -2.24
C THR A 225 1.78 -14.28 -1.75
N ARG A 226 2.39 -13.85 -0.64
CA ARG A 226 3.39 -14.64 0.05
C ARG A 226 2.72 -15.96 0.38
N ARG A 227 3.13 -17.06 -0.28
CA ARG A 227 2.76 -18.39 0.16
C ARG A 227 3.30 -18.47 1.58
N LEU A 228 2.43 -18.36 2.58
CA LEU A 228 2.75 -18.80 3.91
C LEU A 228 3.18 -20.25 3.68
N HIS A 229 4.47 -20.55 3.85
CA HIS A 229 4.87 -21.92 4.02
C HIS A 229 3.93 -22.43 5.09
N ARG A 230 3.05 -23.37 4.70
CA ARG A 230 2.18 -24.05 5.64
C ARG A 230 3.19 -24.67 6.60
N LEU A 231 3.45 -23.99 7.72
CA LEU A 231 4.15 -24.60 8.83
C LEU A 231 3.27 -25.79 9.11
N ARG A 232 3.72 -26.98 8.67
CA ARG A 232 3.08 -28.21 9.09
C ARG A 232 2.99 -28.04 10.60
N PRO A 233 1.79 -28.07 11.22
CA PRO A 233 1.74 -28.10 12.67
C PRO A 233 2.71 -29.21 13.06
N ARG A 234 3.74 -28.86 13.85
CA ARG A 234 4.61 -29.88 14.44
C ARG A 234 3.62 -30.82 15.09
N SER A 235 3.50 -32.04 14.55
CA SER A 235 2.61 -33.06 15.10
C SER A 235 2.85 -33.03 16.59
N ALA A 236 1.82 -32.67 17.37
CA ALA A 236 1.90 -32.78 18.81
C ALA A 236 2.41 -34.20 19.06
N ARG A 237 3.61 -34.34 19.62
CA ARG A 237 4.08 -35.64 20.08
C ARG A 237 3.01 -36.08 21.08
N LYS A 238 2.27 -37.12 20.71
CA LYS A 238 1.33 -37.80 21.59
C LYS A 238 2.09 -38.09 22.89
N PRO A 239 1.60 -37.71 24.08
CA PRO A 239 2.23 -38.11 25.32
C PRO A 239 2.35 -39.63 25.30
N ARG A 240 3.54 -40.17 25.58
CA ARG A 240 3.65 -41.60 25.84
C ARG A 240 2.78 -41.89 27.06
N ALA A 241 1.88 -42.86 26.91
CA ALA A 241 1.15 -43.43 28.01
C ALA A 241 2.09 -44.40 28.73
N ASP A 242 3.04 -43.87 29.49
CA ASP A 242 3.64 -44.59 30.61
C ASP A 242 4.00 -43.58 31.71
N GLY A 243 3.29 -43.69 32.83
CA GLY A 243 3.55 -42.91 34.03
C GLY A 243 4.81 -43.40 34.74
N SER A 244 5.97 -43.25 34.11
CA SER A 244 7.27 -43.50 34.74
C SER A 244 8.06 -42.20 34.84
N SER A 245 7.89 -41.51 35.98
CA SER A 245 8.76 -40.41 36.39
C SER A 245 10.07 -41.02 36.87
N VAL A 246 11.08 -41.08 36.00
CA VAL A 246 12.46 -41.38 36.42
C VAL A 246 13.15 -40.04 36.67
N LEU A 247 13.29 -39.71 37.95
CA LEU A 247 14.17 -38.65 38.45
C LEU A 247 15.59 -39.00 38.04
N ASN A 248 16.14 -38.28 37.06
CA ASN A 248 17.56 -38.36 36.77
C ASN A 248 18.29 -37.40 37.71
N VAL A 249 18.92 -37.94 38.74
CA VAL A 249 19.89 -37.25 39.60
C VAL A 249 21.27 -37.45 38.98
N PRO A 250 22.00 -36.40 38.58
CA PRO A 250 23.43 -36.49 38.40
C PRO A 250 24.11 -35.91 39.65
N GLY A 251 24.51 -36.79 40.56
CA GLY A 251 25.48 -36.50 41.61
C GLY A 251 26.79 -37.24 41.31
N GLY A 252 27.91 -36.50 41.28
CA GLY A 252 29.23 -37.10 41.10
C GLY A 252 30.30 -36.06 40.81
N ALA A 253 30.80 -35.43 41.87
CA ALA A 253 31.85 -34.42 41.87
C ALA A 253 33.24 -34.98 41.55
N ALA A 254 34.11 -34.14 40.95
CA ALA A 254 35.57 -34.22 41.12
C ALA A 254 36.25 -32.86 40.86
N THR A 255 36.52 -32.16 41.97
CA THR A 255 37.80 -31.53 42.33
C THR A 255 38.44 -30.52 41.36
N VAL A 256 38.16 -29.22 41.58
CA VAL A 256 39.03 -28.12 41.18
C VAL A 256 40.17 -28.00 42.20
N ARG A 257 41.42 -28.24 41.77
CA ARG A 257 42.62 -27.85 42.51
C ARG A 257 43.10 -26.50 42.01
N SER A 258 43.03 -25.48 42.87
CA SER A 258 43.88 -24.29 42.79
C SER A 258 45.27 -24.62 43.35
N PRO A 259 46.37 -24.06 42.80
CA PRO A 259 47.57 -23.79 43.55
C PRO A 259 47.54 -22.37 44.09
N ALA A 260 47.91 -22.25 45.36
CA ALA A 260 47.99 -21.03 46.14
C ALA A 260 49.19 -20.14 45.78
N ALA A 261 49.06 -18.88 46.18
CA ALA A 261 50.08 -17.85 46.13
C ALA A 261 51.28 -18.11 47.08
N GLY A 262 52.44 -17.61 46.69
CA GLY A 262 53.62 -17.42 47.53
C GLY A 262 54.56 -16.34 46.95
N ARG A 263 54.66 -15.21 47.67
CA ARG A 263 55.54 -14.01 47.54
C ARG A 263 57.03 -14.33 47.90
N PRO A 264 57.98 -13.35 48.03
CA PRO A 264 58.37 -12.16 47.25
C PRO A 264 59.94 -12.09 47.06
N GLU A 265 60.50 -10.89 46.79
CA GLU A 265 61.93 -10.46 46.65
C GLU A 265 62.56 -10.70 45.26
N GLY A 266 63.34 -9.81 44.64
CA GLY A 266 63.94 -8.53 45.00
C GLY A 266 65.24 -8.37 44.19
N THR A 267 65.34 -7.38 43.30
CA THR A 267 66.54 -6.58 42.90
C THR A 267 66.19 -5.66 41.74
#